data_AF-A0A516SMS9-F1
#
_entry.id   AF-A0A516SMS9-F1
#
_cell.length_a   1.000
_cell.length_b   1.000
_cell.length_c   1.000
_cell.angle_alpha   90.00
_cell.angle_beta   90.00
_cell.angle_gamma   90.00
#
_symmetry.space_group_name_H-M   'P 1'
#
loop_
_entity.id
_entity.type
_entity.pdbx_description
1 polymer ?
#
loop_
_entity_poly.entity_id
_entity_poly.type
_entity_poly.pdbx_seq_one_letter_code
_entity_poly.pdbx_strand_id
1 'polypeptide(L)'
;KAGAAYVPMDPAYPLERLAYTTADAELAVVVTDRADFPGGTVRVIGTAEIAELTPGTCDGPPSSSTGPHDPAYVIYTSGPTGTP
;
A
#
# COMPACT_ATOMS: atom_id res chain seq x y z
N LYS A 1 5.91 -7.49 10.73
CA LYS A 1 4.76 -7.58 9.81
C LYS A 1 3.53 -6.98 10.46
N ALA A 2 2.79 -6.13 9.75
CA ALA A 2 1.69 -5.33 10.31
C ALA A 2 0.34 -6.05 10.37
N GLY A 3 0.17 -7.19 9.69
CA GLY A 3 -1.10 -7.90 9.61
C GLY A 3 -2.13 -7.28 8.65
N ALA A 4 -1.75 -6.26 7.89
CA ALA A 4 -2.59 -5.66 6.86
C ALA A 4 -2.48 -6.39 5.51
N ALA A 5 -3.52 -6.30 4.70
CA ALA A 5 -3.47 -6.61 3.28
C ALA A 5 -2.75 -5.48 2.51
N TYR A 6 -2.10 -5.80 1.39
CA TYR A 6 -1.51 -4.80 0.51
C TYR A 6 -2.17 -4.78 -0.87
N VAL A 7 -2.17 -3.60 -1.49
CA VAL A 7 -2.63 -3.40 -2.88
C VAL A 7 -1.41 -3.08 -3.75
N PRO A 8 -0.95 -3.99 -4.61
CA PRO A 8 0.13 -3.71 -5.52
C PRO A 8 -0.33 -2.70 -6.58
N MET A 9 0.47 -1.65 -6.77
CA MET A 9 0.27 -0.65 -7.81
C MET A 9 1.55 -0.51 -8.62
N ASP A 10 1.43 -0.43 -9.94
CA ASP A 10 2.56 -0.15 -10.82
C ASP A 10 2.88 1.36 -10.75
N PRO A 11 4.09 1.76 -10.35
CA PRO A 11 4.49 3.17 -10.34
C PRO A 11 4.44 3.84 -11.71
N ALA A 12 4.46 3.08 -12.82
CA ALA A 12 4.33 3.60 -14.17
C ALA A 12 2.88 3.97 -14.54
N TYR A 13 1.89 3.64 -13.71
CA TYR A 13 0.51 4.05 -13.98
C TYR A 13 0.31 5.57 -13.90
N PRO A 14 -0.65 6.11 -14.67
CA PRO A 14 -1.04 7.51 -14.56
C PRO A 14 -1.46 7.86 -13.12
N LEU A 15 -1.19 9.11 -12.70
CA LEU A 15 -1.54 9.58 -11.35
C LEU A 15 -3.03 9.43 -11.04
N GLU A 16 -3.89 9.64 -12.03
CA GLU A 16 -5.33 9.47 -11.92
C GLU A 16 -5.71 8.04 -11.50
N ARG A 17 -5.04 7.04 -12.08
CA ARG A 17 -5.26 5.63 -11.74
C ARG A 17 -4.76 5.31 -10.33
N LEU A 18 -3.60 5.85 -9.95
CA LEU A 18 -3.05 5.66 -8.60
C LEU A 18 -3.96 6.31 -7.54
N ALA A 19 -4.45 7.52 -7.81
CA ALA A 19 -5.39 8.23 -6.96
C ALA A 19 -6.71 7.47 -6.82
N TYR A 20 -7.26 6.97 -7.93
CA TYR A 20 -8.46 6.15 -7.94
C TYR A 20 -8.30 4.89 -7.08
N THR A 21 -7.27 4.09 -7.33
CA THR A 21 -7.02 2.85 -6.57
C THR A 21 -6.83 3.13 -5.08
N THR A 22 -6.14 4.23 -4.74
CA THR A 22 -5.92 4.63 -3.34
C THR A 22 -7.22 4.99 -2.64
N ALA A 23 -8.11 5.70 -3.33
CA ALA A 23 -9.40 6.11 -2.80
C ALA A 23 -10.38 4.93 -2.69
N ASP A 24 -10.49 4.11 -3.74
CA ASP A 24 -11.41 2.97 -3.79
C ASP A 24 -11.04 1.87 -2.78
N ALA A 25 -9.75 1.59 -2.61
CA ALA A 25 -9.26 0.62 -1.63
C ALA A 25 -9.18 1.18 -0.19
N GLU A 26 -9.59 2.44 0.02
CA GLU A 26 -9.53 3.15 1.32
C GLU A 26 -8.16 3.02 2.00
N LEU A 27 -7.07 3.19 1.24
CA LEU A 27 -5.73 2.96 1.75
C LEU A 27 -5.38 3.98 2.85
N ALA A 28 -4.96 3.47 4.01
CA ALA A 28 -4.44 4.31 5.10
C ALA A 28 -2.98 4.73 4.87
N VAL A 29 -2.20 3.89 4.19
CA VAL A 29 -0.76 4.10 3.94
C VAL A 29 -0.40 3.67 2.52
N VAL A 30 0.40 4.48 1.83
CA VAL A 30 1.06 4.13 0.57
C VAL A 30 2.57 4.14 0.80
N VAL A 31 3.23 3.04 0.44
CA VAL A 31 4.69 2.95 0.45
C VAL A 31 5.20 3.17 -0.97
N THR A 32 5.89 4.28 -1.22
CA THR A 32 6.41 4.61 -2.56
C THR A 32 7.52 5.66 -2.48
N ASP A 33 8.49 5.57 -3.39
CA ASP A 33 9.53 6.59 -3.61
C ASP A 33 9.16 7.56 -4.75
N ARG A 34 7.93 7.48 -5.26
CA ARG A 34 7.42 8.35 -6.32
C ARG A 34 7.09 9.74 -5.76
N ALA A 35 7.88 10.75 -6.12
CA ALA A 35 7.78 12.10 -5.57
C ALA A 35 6.49 12.86 -5.94
N ASP A 36 5.87 12.55 -7.09
CA ASP A 36 4.62 13.16 -7.56
C ASP A 36 3.36 12.40 -7.09
N PHE A 37 3.49 11.44 -6.18
CA PHE A 37 2.35 10.70 -5.67
C PHE A 37 1.40 11.62 -4.87
N PRO A 38 0.07 11.58 -5.11
CA PRO A 38 -0.87 12.48 -4.45
C PRO A 38 -1.02 12.13 -2.96
N GLY A 39 -0.40 12.94 -2.09
CA GLY A 39 -0.42 12.78 -0.63
C GLY A 39 -1.68 13.34 0.05
N GLY A 40 -2.87 12.99 -0.43
CA GLY A 40 -4.16 13.51 0.09
C GLY A 40 -4.50 13.03 1.50
N THR A 41 -5.56 12.23 1.64
CA THR A 41 -5.97 11.63 2.92
C THR A 41 -5.12 10.43 3.34
N VAL A 42 -4.23 9.97 2.45
CA VAL A 42 -3.37 8.80 2.67
C VAL A 42 -2.00 9.22 3.17
N ARG A 43 -1.44 8.48 4.13
CA ARG A 43 -0.05 8.68 4.53
C ARG A 43 0.88 8.07 3.48
N VAL A 44 1.73 8.89 2.86
CA VAL A 44 2.76 8.42 1.93
C VAL A 44 4.08 8.25 2.70
N ILE A 45 4.72 7.10 2.57
CA ILE A 45 5.97 6.75 3.25
C ILE A 45 6.99 6.27 2.20
N GLY A 46 8.18 6.88 2.20
CA GLY A 46 9.30 6.47 1.36
C GLY A 46 10.10 5.31 1.97
N THR A 47 10.87 4.59 1.16
CA THR A 47 11.71 3.48 1.62
C THR A 47 12.80 3.94 2.58
N ALA A 48 13.34 5.15 2.40
CA ALA A 48 14.29 5.77 3.31
C ALA A 48 13.67 6.04 4.70
N GLU A 49 12.42 6.54 4.74
CA GLU A 49 11.69 6.77 6.01
C GLU A 49 11.45 5.45 6.75
N ILE A 50 11.14 4.36 6.04
CA ILE A 50 10.97 3.02 6.65
C ILE A 50 12.26 2.58 7.36
N ALA A 51 13.43 2.83 6.75
CA ALA A 51 14.71 2.47 7.35
C ALA A 51 14.95 3.24 8.66
N GLU A 52 14.54 4.50 8.74
CA GLU A 52 14.63 5.32 9.95
C GLU A 52 13.62 4.88 11.03
N LEU A 53 12.40 4.50 10.63
CA LEU A 53 11.33 4.06 11.54
C LEU A 53 11.57 2.68 12.15
N THR A 54 12.51 1.90 11.59
CA THR A 54 12.79 0.53 12.03
C THR A 54 14.25 0.39 12.50
N PRO A 55 14.65 1.05 13.60
CA PRO A 55 16.01 0.97 14.12
C PRO A 55 16.24 -0.41 14.77
N GLY A 56 16.64 -1.38 13.96
CA GLY A 56 17.10 -2.70 14.41
C GLY A 56 16.30 -3.89 13.87
N THR A 57 16.87 -5.08 14.04
CA THR A 57 16.24 -6.36 13.75
C THR A 57 15.46 -6.84 14.96
N CYS A 58 14.17 -7.14 14.78
CA CYS A 58 13.39 -7.84 15.81
C CYS A 58 13.68 -9.35 15.74
N ASP A 59 14.03 -9.97 16.87
CA ASP A 59 14.21 -11.42 16.96
C ASP A 59 12.84 -12.11 17.00
N GLY A 60 12.27 -12.31 15.82
CA GLY A 60 11.02 -13.06 15.62
C GLY A 60 9.89 -12.28 14.97
N PRO A 61 8.83 -12.98 14.53
CA PRO A 61 7.65 -12.33 13.97
C PRO A 61 6.95 -11.50 15.07
N PRO A 62 6.45 -10.29 14.75
CA PRO A 62 5.64 -9.57 15.73
C PRO A 62 4.33 -10.31 15.98
N SER A 63 3.75 -10.05 17.15
CA SER A 63 2.39 -10.47 17.46
C SER A 63 1.41 -9.93 16.41
N SER A 64 0.66 -10.80 15.74
CA SER A 64 -0.44 -10.43 14.85
C SER A 64 -1.71 -11.19 15.24
N SER A 65 -2.86 -10.54 15.07
CA SER A 65 -4.19 -11.14 15.26
C SER A 65 -4.76 -11.72 13.96
N THR A 66 -3.97 -11.77 12.88
CA THR A 66 -4.39 -12.24 11.56
C THR A 66 -4.68 -13.73 11.53
N GLY A 67 -5.82 -14.11 10.98
CA GLY A 67 -6.26 -15.49 10.74
C GLY A 67 -6.33 -15.88 9.26
N PRO A 68 -6.69 -17.15 8.96
CA PRO A 68 -6.70 -17.68 7.59
C PRO A 68 -7.73 -17.05 6.65
N HIS A 69 -8.72 -16.33 7.20
CA HIS A 69 -9.78 -15.68 6.45
C HIS A 69 -9.53 -14.19 6.22
N ASP A 70 -8.45 -13.64 6.80
CA ASP A 70 -8.08 -12.24 6.56
C ASP A 70 -7.40 -12.09 5.19
N PRO A 71 -7.66 -10.99 4.48
CA PRO A 71 -7.05 -10.76 3.18
C PRO A 71 -5.53 -10.59 3.31
N ALA A 72 -4.79 -11.22 2.40
CA ALA A 72 -3.35 -10.99 2.25
C ALA A 72 -3.05 -9.87 1.24
N TYR A 73 -3.86 -9.77 0.18
CA TYR A 73 -3.73 -8.76 -0.86
C TYR A 73 -5.06 -8.55 -1.60
N VAL A 74 -5.17 -7.41 -2.29
CA VAL A 74 -6.25 -7.11 -3.24
C VAL A 74 -5.61 -6.70 -4.57
N ILE A 75 -6.04 -7.30 -5.68
CA ILE A 75 -5.51 -7.01 -7.02
C ILE A 75 -6.61 -6.41 -7.89
N TYR A 76 -6.34 -5.24 -8.45
CA TYR A 76 -7.24 -4.56 -9.40
C TYR A 76 -7.02 -5.10 -10.81
N THR A 77 -8.07 -5.63 -11.43
CA THR A 77 -8.07 -6.05 -12.82
C THR A 77 -8.52 -4.91 -13.73
N SER A 78 -8.05 -4.86 -14.98
CA SER A 78 -8.57 -3.93 -15.98
C SER A 78 -10.03 -4.25 -16.28
N GLY A 79 -10.96 -3.42 -15.80
CA GLY A 79 -12.38 -3.57 -16.11
C GLY A 79 -12.67 -3.33 -17.60
N PRO A 80 -13.61 -4.07 -18.21
CA PRO A 80 -13.95 -3.93 -19.64
C PRO A 80 -14.53 -2.56 -20.00
N THR A 81 -14.97 -1.77 -19.02
CA THR A 81 -15.51 -0.42 -19.16
C THR A 81 -14.43 0.68 -19.21
N GLY A 82 -13.14 0.31 -19.22
CA GLY A 82 -12.03 1.27 -19.30
C GLY A 82 -11.64 1.89 -17.96
N THR A 83 -12.39 1.56 -16.90
CA THR A 83 -12.05 1.79 -15.50
C THR A 83 -12.04 0.42 -14.82
N PRO A 84 -11.00 0.06 -14.05
CA PRO A 84 -11.19 -0.80 -12.89
C PRO A 84 -12.23 -0.19 -11.96
#